data_AF-A0A8B3C6Z6-F1
#
_entry.id   AF-A0A8B3C6Z6-F1
#
_cell.length_a   1.000
_cell.length_b   1.000
_cell.length_c   1.000
_cell.angle_alpha   90.00
_cell.angle_beta   90.00
_cell.angle_gamma   90.00
#
_symmetry.space_group_name_H-M   'P 1'
#
loop_
_entity.id
_entity.type
_entity.pdbx_description
1 polymer ?
#
loop_
_entity_poly.entity_id
_entity_poly.type
_entity_poly.pdbx_seq_one_letter_code
_entity_poly.pdbx_strand_id
1 'polypeptide(L)' 'MPNTDRYKKAGYETREDYLNDLAVRYCVNPMIVSGLAGILGDEEDFDGLVSAIEDMRDMIPAD' A
#
# COMPACT_ATOMS: atom_id res chain seq x y z
N MET A 1 -9.74 5.53 17.33
CA MET A 1 -8.48 6.30 17.44
C MET A 1 -7.75 6.10 16.12
N PRO A 2 -7.24 7.15 15.45
CA PRO A 2 -6.59 6.97 14.16
C PRO A 2 -5.40 6.03 14.32
N ASN A 3 -5.31 5.07 13.41
CA ASN A 3 -4.41 3.92 13.38
C ASN A 3 -2.93 4.33 13.12
N THR A 4 -2.47 5.46 13.65
CA THR A 4 -1.12 6.02 13.38
C THR A 4 -0.01 5.21 14.04
N ASP A 5 -0.30 4.47 15.11
CA ASP A 5 0.69 3.65 15.82
C ASP A 5 1.25 2.50 14.99
N ARG A 6 0.46 1.90 14.09
CA ARG A 6 0.92 0.77 13.27
C ARG A 6 1.95 1.18 12.22
N TYR A 7 1.76 2.32 11.56
CA TYR A 7 2.73 2.83 10.59
C TYR A 7 4.03 3.21 11.28
N LYS A 8 3.95 3.88 12.44
CA LYS A 8 5.13 4.19 13.25
C LYS A 8 5.87 2.95 13.73
N LYS A 9 5.15 1.89 14.13
CA LYS A 9 5.75 0.59 14.48
C LYS A 9 6.46 -0.08 13.30
N ALA A 10 5.96 0.13 12.08
CA ALA A 10 6.58 -0.36 10.85
C ALA A 10 7.72 0.55 10.34
N GLY A 11 7.97 1.70 10.99
CA GLY A 11 9.03 2.64 10.64
C GLY A 11 8.60 3.82 9.77
N TYR A 12 7.30 4.01 9.56
CA TYR A 12 6.72 5.06 8.72
C TYR A 12 6.09 6.16 9.57
N GLU A 13 6.26 7.43 9.16
CA GLU A 13 5.70 8.55 9.91
C GLU A 13 4.17 8.63 9.80
N THR A 14 3.64 8.27 8.63
CA THR A 14 2.21 8.34 8.31
C THR A 14 1.77 7.20 7.40
N ARG A 15 0.44 7.04 7.24
CA ARG A 15 -0.13 6.14 6.23
C ARG A 15 0.38 6.47 4.84
N GLU A 16 0.40 7.74 4.48
CA GLU A 16 0.82 8.20 3.15
C GLU A 16 2.28 7.83 2.86
N ASP A 17 3.15 7.95 3.87
CA ASP A 17 4.55 7.55 3.79
C ASP A 17 4.70 6.05 3.48
N TYR A 18 3.92 5.22 4.18
CA TYR A 18 3.83 3.78 3.90
C TYR A 18 3.32 3.48 2.49
N LEU A 19 2.23 4.13 2.05
CA LEU A 19 1.65 3.90 0.72
C LEU A 19 2.59 4.33 -0.42
N ASN A 20 3.31 5.45 -0.24
CA ASN A 20 4.32 5.91 -1.21
C ASN A 20 5.49 4.94 -1.30
N ASP A 21 6.01 4.46 -0.16
CA ASP A 21 7.07 3.45 -0.14
C ASP A 21 6.61 2.14 -0.79
N LEU A 22 5.35 1.71 -0.57
CA LEU A 22 4.77 0.55 -1.25
C LEU A 22 4.77 0.75 -2.78
N ALA A 23 4.36 1.93 -3.25
CA ALA A 23 4.35 2.24 -4.68
C ALA A 23 5.75 2.13 -5.30
N VAL A 24 6.76 2.64 -4.60
CA VAL A 24 8.17 2.54 -5.02
C VAL A 24 8.67 1.09 -5.00
N ARG A 25 8.37 0.32 -3.95
CA ARG A 25 8.83 -1.07 -3.79
C ARG A 25 8.30 -2.00 -4.87
N TYR A 26 7.02 -1.84 -5.22
CA TYR A 26 6.36 -2.67 -6.22
C TYR A 26 6.41 -2.06 -7.64
N CYS A 27 7.08 -0.91 -7.82
CA CYS A 27 7.13 -0.17 -9.08
C CYS A 27 5.75 0.11 -9.68
N VAL A 28 4.76 0.40 -8.83
CA VAL A 28 3.37 0.69 -9.23
C VAL A 28 3.05 2.17 -9.03
N ASN A 29 2.03 2.65 -9.72
CA ASN A 29 1.64 4.06 -9.60
C ASN A 29 1.06 4.33 -8.19
N PRO A 30 1.52 5.37 -7.46
CA PRO A 30 1.00 5.71 -6.13
C PRO A 30 -0.50 6.02 -6.10
N MET A 31 -1.09 6.44 -7.23
CA MET A 31 -2.54 6.59 -7.37
C MET A 31 -3.28 5.26 -7.31
N ILE A 32 -2.69 4.19 -7.86
CA ILE A 32 -3.27 2.84 -7.80
C ILE A 32 -3.20 2.33 -6.35
N VAL A 33 -2.04 2.46 -5.71
CA VAL A 33 -1.85 2.07 -4.31
C VAL A 33 -2.83 2.80 -3.39
N SER A 34 -2.92 4.13 -3.52
CA SER A 34 -3.84 4.93 -2.72
C SER A 34 -5.32 4.61 -3.01
N GLY A 35 -5.65 4.29 -4.25
CA GLY A 35 -7.00 3.85 -4.64
C GLY A 35 -7.37 2.52 -4.01
N LEU A 36 -6.48 1.52 -4.09
CA LEU A 36 -6.67 0.21 -3.46
C LEU A 36 -6.76 0.33 -1.93
N ALA A 37 -5.88 1.13 -1.32
CA ALA A 37 -5.91 1.42 0.12
C ALA A 37 -7.22 2.11 0.55
N GLY A 38 -7.78 2.96 -0.31
CA GLY A 38 -9.08 3.59 -0.09
C GLY A 38 -10.25 2.60 -0.16
N ILE A 39 -10.18 1.60 -1.04
CA ILE A 39 -11.22 0.57 -1.22
C ILE A 39 -11.17 -0.46 -0.09
N LEU A 40 -9.98 -0.96 0.24
CA LEU A 40 -9.79 -1.99 1.26
C LEU A 40 -9.92 -1.43 2.69
N GLY A 41 -9.72 -0.13 2.85
CA GLY A 41 -9.70 0.53 4.15
C GLY A 41 -8.32 0.44 4.79
N ASP A 42 -8.09 1.23 5.84
CA ASP A 42 -6.79 1.23 6.48
C ASP A 42 -6.47 -0.13 7.08
N GLU A 43 -7.40 -0.83 7.72
CA GLU A 43 -7.17 -2.14 8.37
C GLU A 43 -6.35 -3.14 7.53
N GLU A 44 -6.52 -3.13 6.20
CA GLU A 44 -5.89 -4.05 5.25
C GLU A 44 -4.54 -3.57 4.66
N ASP A 45 -4.08 -2.34 4.95
CA ASP A 45 -2.90 -1.74 4.30
C ASP A 45 -1.62 -2.60 4.38
N PHE A 46 -1.44 -3.38 5.45
CA PHE A 46 -0.23 -4.16 5.69
C PHE A 46 -0.28 -5.59 5.13
N ASP A 47 -1.46 -6.07 4.75
CA ASP A 47 -1.65 -7.47 4.34
C ASP A 47 -2.46 -7.53 3.02
N GLY A 48 -3.75 -7.20 3.07
CA GLY A 48 -4.64 -7.23 1.91
C GLY A 48 -4.21 -6.27 0.78
N LEU A 49 -3.76 -5.06 1.11
CA LEU A 49 -3.28 -4.10 0.11
C LEU A 49 -2.01 -4.61 -0.59
N VAL A 50 -1.08 -5.21 0.17
CA VAL A 50 0.16 -5.76 -0.38
C VAL A 50 -0.18 -6.89 -1.36
N SER A 51 -1.05 -7.81 -0.94
CA SER A 51 -1.51 -8.92 -1.79
C SER A 51 -2.20 -8.41 -3.06
N ALA A 52 -3.05 -7.37 -2.95
CA ALA A 52 -3.74 -6.78 -4.09
C ALA A 52 -2.77 -6.12 -5.09
N ILE A 53 -1.71 -5.46 -4.61
CA ILE A 53 -0.68 -4.85 -5.47
C ILE A 53 0.15 -5.93 -6.16
N GLU A 54 0.51 -7.00 -5.45
CA GLU A 54 1.24 -8.13 -6.03
C GLU A 54 0.43 -8.84 -7.12
N ASP A 55 -0.85 -9.11 -6.88
CA ASP A 55 -1.75 -9.71 -7.88
C ASP A 55 -1.88 -8.81 -9.12
N MET A 56 -2.04 -7.50 -8.89
CA MET A 56 -2.15 -6.53 -9.98
C MET A 56 -0.84 -6.41 -10.78
N ARG A 57 0.32 -6.52 -10.11
CA ARG A 57 1.63 -6.55 -10.77
C ARG A 57 1.81 -7.83 -11.59
N ASP A 58 1.40 -8.98 -11.08
CA ASP A 58 1.49 -10.27 -11.79
C ASP A 58 0.60 -10.29 -13.03
N MET A 59 -0.56 -9.62 -12.98
CA MET A 59 -1.45 -9.44 -14.13
C MET A 59 -0.91 -8.50 -15.22
N ILE A 60 0.03 -7.59 -14.91
CA ILE A 60 0.64 -6.71 -15.90
C ILE A 60 1.91 -7.40 -16.42
N PRO A 61 1.89 -7.99 -17.64
CA PRO A 61 3.11 -8.56 -18.20
C PRO A 61 4.17 -7.46 -18.32
N ALA A 62 5.33 -7.69 -17.70
CA ALA A 62 6.51 -6.88 -17.97
C ALA A 62 6.93 -7.14 -19.42
N ASP A 63 6.87 -6.10 -20.25
CA ASP A 63 7.30 -6.12 -21.66
C ASP A 63 8.79 -6.48 -21.80
#